data_AF-Q4UAQ8-F1
#
_entry.id   AF-Q4UAQ8-F1
#
_cell.length_a   1.000
_cell.length_b   1.000
_cell.length_c   1.000
_cell.angle_alpha   90.00
_cell.angle_beta   90.00
_cell.angle_gamma   90.00
#
_symmetry.space_group_name_H-M   'P 1'
#
loop_
_entity.id
_entity.type
_entity.pdbx_description
1 polymer ?
#
loop_
_entity_poly.entity_id
_entity_poly.type
_entity_poly.pdbx_seq_one_letter_code
_entity_poly.pdbx_strand_id
1 'polypeptide(L)'
;MYKRCYNVTHFGRIQSKTQDSIITHSTLLINSTNILKITKEKVNFIIKTNGLVDSYFEINNNELFIEPVILNETLTIEIDINSLYDSLNSSIKSENIKVYIRDEEYIYIKYIDSVYNTINIILKIPIVLINNNYVNLPNVPYTNYNINLSKLQTISFLLNSLNKIGNTIIEFNISNISILNENLNNCRLQLSSIGAIVNVESIFNNLQIFTTKHYQNSQSQREATPSSANHTDFENENTPVKIFLNVNILNILFKSIIESNLYNKNKSLIILTIPDDNDDKYIYIIISMIQVRKFRMTCT
;
A
#
# COMPACT_ATOMS: atom_id res chain seq x y z
N MET A 1 28.73 -11.42 -10.32
CA MET A 1 27.38 -12.00 -10.13
C MET A 1 26.72 -11.24 -8.99
N TYR A 2 25.92 -10.21 -9.30
CA TYR A 2 25.40 -9.29 -8.29
C TYR A 2 23.98 -9.68 -7.87
N LYS A 3 23.80 -9.97 -6.59
CA LYS A 3 22.50 -10.22 -5.97
C LYS A 3 21.77 -8.89 -5.89
N ARG A 4 20.65 -8.78 -6.61
CA ARG A 4 19.68 -7.68 -6.44
C ARG A 4 19.11 -7.81 -5.02
N CYS A 5 19.18 -6.76 -4.22
CA CYS A 5 18.51 -6.73 -2.91
C CYS A 5 17.40 -5.68 -2.98
N TYR A 6 16.17 -6.15 -3.15
CA TYR A 6 14.92 -5.41 -2.95
C TYR A 6 13.88 -6.42 -2.45
N ASN A 7 13.05 -6.10 -1.46
CA ASN A 7 11.67 -5.62 -1.66
C ASN A 7 10.93 -5.61 -0.31
N VAL A 8 10.92 -4.49 0.42
CA VAL A 8 9.89 -4.25 1.43
C VAL A 8 8.68 -3.64 0.72
N THR A 9 7.56 -4.35 0.75
CA THR A 9 6.33 -3.91 0.06
C THR A 9 5.19 -3.77 1.06
N HIS A 10 4.67 -2.54 1.16
CA HIS A 10 3.46 -2.24 1.90
C HIS A 10 2.31 -2.09 0.92
N PHE A 11 1.17 -2.66 1.25
CA PHE A 11 -0.05 -2.63 0.47
C PHE A 11 -1.17 -2.14 1.40
N GLY A 12 -1.82 -1.05 1.02
CA GLY A 12 -3.08 -0.62 1.60
C GLY A 12 -4.21 -0.91 0.63
N ARG A 13 -5.38 -1.29 1.14
CA ARG A 13 -6.63 -1.38 0.39
C ARG A 13 -7.65 -0.48 1.07
N ILE A 14 -8.22 0.46 0.33
CA ILE A 14 -9.27 1.36 0.80
C ILE A 14 -10.53 1.06 0.02
N GLN A 15 -11.67 0.96 0.69
CA GLN A 15 -12.95 0.83 0.02
C GLN A 15 -13.39 2.16 -0.60
N SER A 16 -13.63 2.17 -1.91
CA SER A 16 -14.32 3.25 -2.60
C SER A 16 -15.82 3.19 -2.27
N LYS A 17 -16.44 4.35 -2.12
CA LYS A 17 -17.91 4.44 -1.95
C LYS A 17 -18.56 4.83 -3.26
N THR A 18 -19.68 4.20 -3.61
CA THR A 18 -20.56 4.69 -4.67
C THR A 18 -21.39 5.87 -4.15
N GLN A 19 -21.73 6.81 -5.02
CA GLN A 19 -22.42 8.06 -4.66
C GLN A 19 -23.76 7.83 -3.93
N ASP A 20 -24.42 6.69 -4.17
CA ASP A 20 -25.70 6.33 -3.55
C ASP A 20 -25.57 5.73 -2.13
N SER A 21 -24.37 5.28 -1.73
CA SER A 21 -24.12 4.69 -0.41
C SER A 21 -23.82 5.72 0.70
N ILE A 22 -24.02 7.00 0.40
CA ILE A 22 -23.51 8.13 1.19
C ILE A 22 -24.36 8.44 2.44
N ILE A 23 -25.58 7.91 2.57
CA ILE A 23 -26.51 8.27 3.65
C ILE A 23 -26.60 7.16 4.71
N THR A 24 -25.51 6.84 5.40
CA THR A 24 -25.60 6.25 6.75
C THR A 24 -24.38 6.66 7.56
N HIS A 25 -24.54 7.66 8.42
CA HIS A 25 -23.65 7.91 9.55
C HIS A 25 -23.90 6.83 10.60
N SER A 26 -23.08 5.78 10.61
CA SER A 26 -22.93 4.92 11.77
C SER A 26 -21.49 5.00 12.24
N THR A 27 -21.30 5.45 13.49
CA THR A 27 -20.09 5.24 14.29
C THR A 27 -19.88 3.74 14.46
N LEU A 28 -19.29 3.10 13.44
CA LEU A 28 -18.79 1.74 13.53
C LEU A 28 -17.61 1.78 14.49
N LEU A 29 -17.77 1.14 15.64
CA LEU A 29 -16.65 0.70 16.47
C LEU A 29 -15.72 -0.11 15.55
N ILE A 30 -14.57 0.47 15.23
CA ILE A 30 -13.56 -0.15 14.38
C ILE A 30 -12.87 -1.20 15.26
N ASN A 31 -13.41 -2.42 15.28
CA ASN A 31 -12.63 -3.55 15.76
C ASN A 31 -11.58 -3.84 14.69
N SER A 32 -10.35 -3.40 14.93
CA SER A 32 -9.20 -3.71 14.10
C SER A 32 -8.57 -5.02 14.58
N THR A 33 -8.52 -6.03 13.71
CA THR A 33 -7.75 -7.25 13.98
C THR A 33 -6.37 -7.11 13.38
N ASN A 34 -5.35 -7.24 14.22
CA ASN A 34 -3.94 -7.17 13.86
C ASN A 34 -3.37 -8.58 13.84
N ILE A 35 -2.95 -9.02 12.65
CA ILE A 35 -2.54 -10.39 12.40
C ILE A 35 -1.10 -10.39 11.92
N LEU A 36 -0.28 -11.25 12.52
CA LEU A 36 1.09 -11.51 12.10
C LEU A 36 1.15 -12.94 11.52
N LYS A 37 1.53 -13.04 10.24
CA LYS A 37 1.68 -14.31 9.52
C LYS A 37 3.14 -14.52 9.13
N ILE A 38 3.76 -15.53 9.73
CA ILE A 38 5.17 -15.88 9.54
C ILE A 38 5.25 -17.18 8.75
N THR A 39 5.88 -17.14 7.58
CA THR A 39 6.24 -18.31 6.78
C THR A 39 7.75 -18.53 6.85
N LYS A 40 8.24 -19.60 6.21
CA LYS A 40 9.69 -19.84 6.08
C LYS A 40 10.40 -18.74 5.29
N GLU A 41 9.69 -18.07 4.38
CA GLU A 41 10.28 -17.10 3.47
C GLU A 41 10.00 -15.65 3.86
N LYS A 42 8.86 -15.37 4.50
CA LYS A 42 8.38 -14.01 4.71
C LYS A 42 7.63 -13.82 6.03
N VAL A 43 7.64 -12.58 6.51
CA VAL A 43 6.76 -12.09 7.58
C VAL A 43 5.74 -11.14 6.97
N ASN A 44 4.48 -11.33 7.30
CA ASN A 44 3.37 -10.47 6.88
C ASN A 44 2.67 -9.88 8.10
N PHE A 45 2.52 -8.56 8.13
CA PHE A 45 1.64 -7.87 9.06
C PHE A 45 0.35 -7.50 8.32
N ILE A 46 -0.78 -7.84 8.90
CA ILE A 46 -2.09 -7.72 8.29
C ILE A 46 -3.01 -7.02 9.29
N ILE A 47 -3.47 -5.83 8.94
CA ILE A 47 -4.39 -5.04 9.74
C ILE A 47 -5.70 -4.99 8.98
N LYS A 48 -6.76 -5.57 9.54
CA LYS A 48 -8.10 -5.51 8.94
C LYS A 48 -8.97 -4.57 9.76
N THR A 49 -9.65 -3.63 9.11
CA THR A 49 -10.53 -2.66 9.79
C THR A 49 -11.98 -2.76 9.28
N ASN A 50 -12.56 -3.96 9.38
CA ASN A 50 -13.94 -4.25 8.93
C ASN A 50 -14.26 -3.70 7.52
N GLY A 51 -13.27 -3.71 6.62
CA GLY A 51 -13.41 -3.28 5.23
C GLY A 51 -13.22 -1.78 4.96
N LEU A 52 -13.00 -0.92 5.98
CA LEU A 52 -12.72 0.51 5.75
C LEU A 52 -11.32 0.72 5.14
N VAL A 53 -10.30 0.20 5.81
CA VAL A 53 -8.90 0.17 5.37
C VAL A 53 -8.26 -1.13 5.80
N ASP A 54 -7.97 -2.00 4.85
CA ASP A 54 -7.16 -3.17 5.14
C ASP A 54 -5.72 -2.86 4.74
N SER A 55 -4.76 -3.13 5.61
CA SER A 55 -3.33 -2.91 5.36
C SER A 55 -2.58 -4.22 5.48
N TYR A 56 -1.60 -4.39 4.60
CA TYR A 56 -0.80 -5.59 4.46
C TYR A 56 0.64 -5.16 4.23
N PHE A 57 1.55 -5.67 5.04
CA PHE A 57 2.95 -5.32 4.96
C PHE A 57 3.77 -6.59 4.93
N GLU A 58 4.54 -6.76 3.87
CA GLU A 58 5.33 -7.97 3.62
C GLU A 58 6.83 -7.62 3.68
N ILE A 59 7.57 -8.42 4.46
CA ILE A 59 9.03 -8.38 4.54
C ILE A 59 9.58 -9.78 4.26
N ASN A 60 10.64 -9.88 3.46
CA ASN A 60 11.36 -11.13 3.27
C ASN A 60 12.18 -11.48 4.52
N ASN A 61 12.12 -12.73 4.99
CA ASN A 61 12.86 -13.18 6.18
C ASN A 61 14.36 -12.98 6.03
N ASN A 62 14.91 -13.08 4.82
CA ASN A 62 16.33 -12.86 4.56
C ASN A 62 16.77 -11.39 4.74
N GLU A 63 15.82 -10.46 4.77
CA GLU A 63 16.08 -9.04 5.05
C GLU A 63 15.90 -8.72 6.54
N LEU A 64 15.05 -9.48 7.24
CA LEU A 64 14.68 -9.24 8.63
C LEU A 64 15.59 -9.99 9.62
N PHE A 65 15.99 -11.22 9.31
CA PHE A 65 16.70 -12.11 10.22
C PHE A 65 18.11 -12.44 9.71
N ILE A 66 19.07 -12.46 10.63
CA ILE A 66 20.44 -12.93 10.36
C ILE A 66 20.46 -14.46 10.28
N GLU A 67 19.72 -15.11 11.18
CA GLU A 67 19.58 -16.56 11.24
C GLU A 67 18.32 -17.02 10.47
N PRO A 68 18.33 -18.26 9.92
CA PRO A 68 17.17 -18.78 9.23
C PRO A 68 15.98 -18.93 10.19
N VAL A 69 14.80 -18.61 9.68
CA VAL A 69 13.56 -18.79 10.41
C VAL A 69 13.23 -20.28 10.53
N ILE A 70 13.28 -20.81 11.75
CA ILE A 70 12.96 -22.20 12.05
C ILE A 70 11.45 -22.30 12.33
N LEU A 71 10.68 -22.72 11.34
CA LEU A 71 9.26 -23.04 11.48
C LEU A 71 8.93 -24.42 10.90
N ASN A 72 8.08 -25.17 11.61
CA ASN A 72 7.53 -26.43 11.12
C ASN A 72 6.49 -26.18 10.02
N GLU A 73 5.53 -25.32 10.29
CA GLU A 73 4.44 -24.90 9.39
C GLU A 73 4.30 -23.38 9.38
N THR A 74 3.40 -22.83 8.56
CA THR A 74 3.10 -21.37 8.61
C THR A 74 2.42 -21.04 9.93
N LEU A 75 2.90 -20.00 10.60
CA LEU A 75 2.32 -19.48 11.82
C LEU A 75 1.47 -18.25 11.50
N THR A 76 0.21 -18.24 11.94
CA THR A 76 -0.66 -17.08 11.88
C THR A 76 -1.20 -16.78 13.27
N ILE A 77 -1.01 -15.56 13.73
CA ILE A 77 -1.39 -15.14 15.09
C ILE A 77 -2.10 -13.78 15.07
N GLU A 78 -3.06 -13.60 15.95
CA GLU A 78 -3.51 -12.29 16.39
C GLU A 78 -2.55 -11.75 17.44
N ILE A 79 -2.17 -10.48 17.33
CA ILE A 79 -1.27 -9.83 18.27
C ILE A 79 -1.61 -8.35 18.39
N ASP A 80 -1.51 -7.81 19.61
CA ASP A 80 -1.54 -6.36 19.78
C ASP A 80 -0.26 -5.73 19.20
N ILE A 81 -0.43 -4.96 18.11
CA ILE A 81 0.67 -4.34 17.40
C ILE A 81 1.41 -3.31 18.26
N ASN A 82 0.74 -2.66 19.22
CA ASN A 82 1.36 -1.69 20.11
C ASN A 82 2.29 -2.40 21.09
N SER A 83 1.83 -3.48 21.73
CA SER A 83 2.66 -4.33 22.58
C SER A 83 3.89 -4.88 21.83
N LEU A 84 3.73 -5.27 20.56
CA LEU A 84 4.84 -5.69 19.72
C LEU A 84 5.82 -4.54 19.43
N TYR A 85 5.31 -3.37 19.05
CA TYR A 85 6.11 -2.18 18.79
C TYR A 85 6.95 -1.78 20.00
N ASP A 86 6.31 -1.64 21.18
CA ASP A 86 6.99 -1.22 22.40
C ASP A 86 8.08 -2.23 22.81
N SER A 87 7.79 -3.52 22.68
CA SER A 87 8.74 -4.58 23.02
C SER A 87 9.93 -4.67 22.05
N LEU A 88 9.74 -4.38 20.77
CA LEU A 88 10.83 -4.29 19.80
C LEU A 88 11.63 -3.00 20.00
N ASN A 89 10.95 -1.88 20.27
CA ASN A 89 11.58 -0.58 20.46
C ASN A 89 12.47 -0.55 21.72
N SER A 90 12.09 -1.25 22.79
CA SER A 90 12.94 -1.39 23.99
C SER A 90 14.25 -2.16 23.72
N SER A 91 14.30 -2.93 22.63
CA SER A 91 15.46 -3.72 22.20
C SER A 91 16.31 -3.05 21.13
N ILE A 92 15.96 -1.83 20.69
CA ILE A 92 16.55 -1.17 19.50
C ILE A 92 18.08 -0.95 19.58
N LYS A 93 18.63 -0.87 20.79
CA LYS A 93 20.07 -0.68 21.04
C LYS A 93 20.81 -2.00 21.28
N SER A 94 20.11 -3.12 21.33
CA SER A 94 20.71 -4.41 21.59
C SER A 94 21.31 -4.99 20.32
N GLU A 95 22.49 -5.59 20.44
CA GLU A 95 23.21 -6.18 19.31
C GLU A 95 22.48 -7.40 18.74
N ASN A 96 21.86 -8.19 19.62
CA ASN A 96 21.20 -9.44 19.27
C ASN A 96 19.81 -9.50 19.90
N ILE A 97 18.80 -9.64 19.05
CA ILE A 97 17.40 -9.81 19.44
C ILE A 97 16.95 -11.19 18.96
N LYS A 98 16.38 -11.98 19.87
CA LYS A 98 15.82 -13.29 19.57
C LYS A 98 14.31 -13.25 19.75
N VAL A 99 13.59 -13.66 18.72
CA VAL A 99 12.13 -13.79 18.74
C VAL A 99 11.79 -15.27 18.64
N TYR A 100 11.00 -15.80 19.58
CA TYR A 100 10.60 -17.20 19.58
C TYR A 100 9.24 -17.41 20.24
N ILE A 101 8.62 -18.56 19.98
CA ILE A 101 7.39 -19.01 20.63
C ILE A 101 7.71 -20.31 21.34
N ARG A 102 7.25 -20.45 22.59
CA ARG A 102 7.49 -21.65 23.39
C ARG A 102 6.20 -22.34 23.85
N ASP A 103 5.20 -21.56 24.25
CA ASP A 103 4.02 -22.08 24.96
C ASP A 103 2.71 -21.83 24.20
N GLU A 104 2.76 -21.58 22.88
CA GLU A 104 1.62 -21.27 21.99
C GLU A 104 0.75 -20.04 22.35
N GLU A 105 0.93 -19.49 23.55
CA GLU A 105 0.18 -18.34 24.08
C GLU A 105 0.95 -17.03 24.00
N TYR A 106 2.28 -17.10 23.84
CA TYR A 106 3.15 -15.93 23.88
C TYR A 106 4.21 -15.92 22.79
N ILE A 107 4.42 -14.74 22.19
CA ILE A 107 5.69 -14.39 21.54
C ILE A 107 6.66 -13.87 22.60
N TYR A 108 7.87 -14.40 22.56
CA TYR A 108 8.97 -14.01 23.42
C TYR A 108 9.98 -13.18 22.63
N ILE A 109 10.32 -12.00 23.14
CA ILE A 109 11.42 -11.17 22.65
C ILE A 109 12.51 -11.17 23.71
N LYS A 110 13.66 -11.74 23.39
CA LYS A 110 14.82 -11.86 24.28
C LYS A 110 16.00 -11.08 23.72
N TYR A 111 16.62 -10.26 24.57
CA TYR A 111 17.81 -9.50 24.22
C TYR A 111 18.66 -9.25 25.47
N ILE A 112 19.91 -8.83 25.26
CA ILE A 112 20.82 -8.42 26.32
C ILE A 112 20.73 -6.90 26.48
N ASP A 113 20.71 -6.42 27.71
CA ASP A 113 20.69 -4.98 27.99
C ASP A 113 21.93 -4.29 27.40
N SER A 114 21.70 -3.16 26.73
CA SER A 114 22.77 -2.44 26.02
C SER A 114 23.80 -1.78 26.95
N VAL A 115 23.45 -1.53 28.22
CA VAL A 115 24.32 -0.93 29.23
C VAL A 115 24.96 -2.04 30.09
N TYR A 116 24.19 -3.07 30.43
CA TYR A 116 24.61 -4.17 31.30
C TYR A 116 24.55 -5.51 30.58
N ASN A 117 25.68 -5.92 29.99
CA ASN A 117 25.80 -7.16 29.22
C ASN A 117 25.52 -8.47 30.02
N THR A 118 25.38 -8.39 31.34
CA THR A 118 25.02 -9.52 32.22
C THR A 118 23.50 -9.67 32.39
N ILE A 119 22.70 -8.67 32.01
CA ILE A 119 21.25 -8.67 32.19
C ILE A 119 20.60 -9.20 30.90
N ASN A 120 19.90 -10.33 31.03
CA ASN A 120 19.05 -10.87 29.98
C ASN A 120 17.61 -10.40 30.20
N ILE A 121 17.06 -9.68 29.22
CA ILE A 121 15.68 -9.20 29.23
C ILE A 121 14.84 -10.15 28.38
N ILE A 122 13.67 -10.53 28.89
CA ILE A 122 12.69 -11.37 28.19
C ILE A 122 11.33 -10.69 28.32
N LEU A 123 10.79 -10.24 27.20
CA LEU A 123 9.45 -9.68 27.09
C LEU A 123 8.52 -10.75 26.52
N LYS A 124 7.31 -10.83 27.07
CA LYS A 124 6.27 -11.77 26.65
C LYS A 124 5.08 -10.99 26.13
N ILE A 125 4.66 -11.25 24.90
CA ILE A 125 3.49 -10.62 24.29
C ILE A 125 2.44 -11.70 24.11
N PRO A 126 1.23 -11.54 24.67
CA PRO A 126 0.15 -12.50 24.48
C PRO A 126 -0.27 -12.54 23.01
N ILE A 127 -0.55 -13.74 22.53
CA ILE A 127 -0.99 -14.00 21.15
C ILE A 127 -2.20 -14.93 21.14
N VAL A 128 -2.94 -14.90 20.03
CA VAL A 128 -4.00 -15.87 19.75
C VAL A 128 -3.64 -16.58 18.45
N LEU A 129 -3.52 -17.91 18.46
CA LEU A 129 -3.28 -18.68 17.25
C LEU A 129 -4.52 -18.66 16.36
N ILE A 130 -4.34 -18.33 15.08
CA ILE A 130 -5.41 -18.31 14.08
C ILE A 130 -5.14 -19.41 13.07
N ASN A 131 -6.20 -20.12 12.67
CA ASN A 131 -6.10 -21.12 11.62
C ASN A 131 -5.78 -20.45 10.26
N ASN A 132 -4.74 -20.96 9.58
CA ASN A 132 -4.16 -20.37 8.37
C ASN A 132 -5.17 -20.14 7.23
N ASN A 133 -6.26 -20.90 7.19
CA ASN A 133 -7.27 -20.85 6.13
C ASN A 133 -8.10 -19.55 6.10
N TYR A 134 -8.09 -18.75 7.17
CA TYR A 134 -8.93 -17.56 7.29
C TYR A 134 -8.21 -16.25 6.92
N VAL A 135 -6.90 -16.31 6.64
CA VAL A 135 -6.06 -15.13 6.42
C VAL A 135 -5.36 -15.21 5.07
N ASN A 136 -6.10 -14.78 4.05
CA ASN A 136 -5.58 -14.58 2.71
C ASN A 136 -5.08 -13.14 2.55
N LEU A 137 -3.92 -12.99 1.94
CA LEU A 137 -3.44 -11.71 1.42
C LEU A 137 -4.39 -11.26 0.30
N PRO A 138 -4.60 -9.94 0.10
CA PRO A 138 -5.45 -9.45 -0.95
C PRO A 138 -4.81 -9.79 -2.28
N ASN A 139 -5.60 -10.30 -3.21
CA ASN A 139 -5.16 -10.43 -4.57
C ASN A 139 -5.27 -9.06 -5.22
N VAL A 140 -4.15 -8.37 -5.44
CA VAL A 140 -4.14 -7.08 -6.15
C VAL A 140 -4.44 -7.39 -7.63
N PRO A 141 -5.55 -6.89 -8.20
CA PRO A 141 -5.88 -7.16 -9.59
C PRO A 141 -4.82 -6.57 -10.53
N TYR A 142 -4.66 -7.18 -11.69
CA TYR A 142 -3.93 -6.53 -12.78
C TYR A 142 -4.77 -5.37 -13.31
N THR A 143 -4.18 -4.18 -13.42
CA THR A 143 -4.93 -2.97 -13.80
C THR A 143 -4.16 -2.13 -14.82
N ASN A 144 -4.89 -1.37 -15.63
CA ASN A 144 -4.31 -0.39 -16.55
C ASN A 144 -3.89 0.89 -15.83
N TYR A 145 -4.40 1.16 -14.63
CA TYR A 145 -4.17 2.40 -13.90
C TYR A 145 -3.32 2.17 -12.64
N ASN A 146 -1.99 2.06 -12.83
CA ASN A 146 -1.02 2.10 -11.74
C ASN A 146 -0.28 3.45 -11.77
N ILE A 147 -0.75 4.40 -10.97
CA ILE A 147 -0.31 5.79 -11.00
C ILE A 147 0.79 6.02 -9.97
N ASN A 148 1.93 6.54 -10.41
CA ASN A 148 2.99 6.99 -9.51
C ASN A 148 2.57 8.29 -8.79
N LEU A 149 2.37 8.23 -7.47
CA LEU A 149 2.04 9.39 -6.64
C LEU A 149 3.30 10.20 -6.24
N SER A 150 4.04 10.69 -7.23
CA SER A 150 5.27 11.48 -7.01
C SER A 150 5.05 12.79 -6.24
N LYS A 151 3.81 13.30 -6.21
CA LYS A 151 3.40 14.53 -5.51
C LYS A 151 2.63 14.26 -4.21
N LEU A 152 2.87 13.12 -3.56
CA LEU A 152 2.11 12.67 -2.36
C LEU A 152 2.03 13.74 -1.26
N GLN A 153 3.12 14.46 -0.98
CA GLN A 153 3.14 15.51 0.05
C GLN A 153 2.14 16.63 -0.26
N THR A 154 2.10 17.12 -1.50
CA THR A 154 1.15 18.14 -1.94
C THR A 154 -0.29 17.63 -1.85
N ILE A 155 -0.53 16.38 -2.24
CA ILE A 155 -1.85 15.74 -2.11
C ILE A 155 -2.25 15.65 -0.63
N SER A 156 -1.33 15.27 0.26
CA SER A 156 -1.60 15.21 1.71
C SER A 156 -1.92 16.59 2.31
N PHE A 157 -1.23 17.66 1.89
CA PHE A 157 -1.57 19.02 2.32
C PHE A 157 -2.98 19.44 1.89
N LEU A 158 -3.38 19.08 0.66
CA LEU A 158 -4.75 19.29 0.18
C LEU A 158 -5.75 18.54 1.07
N LEU A 159 -5.54 17.24 1.32
CA LEU A 159 -6.44 16.43 2.15
C LEU A 159 -6.56 16.97 3.58
N ASN A 160 -5.47 17.45 4.16
CA ASN A 160 -5.51 18.10 5.47
C ASN A 160 -6.35 19.38 5.45
N SER A 161 -6.25 20.16 4.36
CA SER A 161 -7.03 21.38 4.19
C SER A 161 -8.52 21.07 4.01
N LEU A 162 -8.86 20.04 3.24
CA LEU A 162 -10.22 19.53 3.05
C LEU A 162 -10.84 19.05 4.38
N ASN A 163 -10.09 18.34 5.22
CA ASN A 163 -10.56 17.95 6.55
C ASN A 163 -10.89 19.16 7.42
N LYS A 164 -10.06 20.22 7.40
CA LYS A 164 -10.27 21.44 8.20
C LYS A 164 -11.53 22.20 7.82
N ILE A 165 -11.88 22.23 6.54
CA ILE A 165 -13.10 22.88 6.04
C ILE A 165 -14.35 21.99 6.19
N GLY A 166 -14.19 20.76 6.70
CA GLY A 166 -15.29 19.82 6.94
C GLY A 166 -15.71 19.00 5.73
N ASN A 167 -14.90 18.95 4.66
CA ASN A 167 -15.19 18.11 3.51
C ASN A 167 -14.79 16.67 3.81
N THR A 168 -15.75 15.75 3.74
CA THR A 168 -15.56 14.34 4.14
C THR A 168 -15.23 13.41 2.98
N ILE A 169 -15.53 13.82 1.74
CA ILE A 169 -15.36 13.01 0.53
C ILE A 169 -14.52 13.77 -0.50
N ILE A 170 -13.66 13.04 -1.21
CA ILE A 170 -12.90 13.51 -2.36
C ILE A 170 -13.07 12.56 -3.54
N GLU A 171 -13.30 13.12 -4.71
CA GLU A 171 -13.33 12.44 -6.01
C GLU A 171 -11.94 12.50 -6.63
N PHE A 172 -11.40 11.33 -6.98
CA PHE A 172 -10.23 11.14 -7.82
C PHE A 172 -10.73 10.89 -9.23
N ASN A 173 -10.51 11.86 -10.12
CA ASN A 173 -10.82 11.77 -11.53
C ASN A 173 -9.51 11.66 -12.31
N ILE A 174 -9.30 10.52 -12.98
CA ILE A 174 -8.06 10.19 -13.68
C ILE A 174 -8.35 10.11 -15.17
N SER A 175 -7.63 10.92 -15.94
CA SER A 175 -7.65 10.87 -17.39
C SER A 175 -6.26 10.59 -17.95
N ASN A 176 -6.20 9.66 -18.89
CA ASN A 176 -4.99 9.42 -19.68
C ASN A 176 -4.73 10.65 -20.55
N ILE A 177 -3.51 11.20 -20.46
CA ILE A 177 -3.06 12.18 -21.42
C ILE A 177 -2.32 11.39 -22.49
N SER A 178 -3.05 10.86 -23.49
CA SER A 178 -2.41 10.27 -24.66
C SER A 178 -1.72 11.39 -25.45
N ILE A 179 -0.42 11.57 -25.24
CA ILE A 179 0.37 12.39 -26.17
C ILE A 179 0.88 11.43 -27.24
N LEU A 180 0.49 11.70 -28.47
CA LEU A 180 0.81 11.01 -29.72
C LEU A 180 2.31 10.84 -30.03
N ASN A 181 3.23 11.15 -29.11
CA ASN A 181 4.67 11.06 -29.33
C ASN A 181 5.38 10.34 -28.17
N GLU A 182 5.87 9.15 -28.50
CA GLU A 182 6.98 8.38 -27.93
C GLU A 182 7.29 8.46 -26.42
N ASN A 183 7.07 7.32 -25.74
CA ASN A 183 7.75 6.80 -24.55
C ASN A 183 7.35 7.28 -23.14
N LEU A 184 6.33 8.13 -22.95
CA LEU A 184 5.86 8.50 -21.60
C LEU A 184 4.34 8.38 -21.45
N ASN A 185 3.89 7.31 -20.80
CA ASN A 185 2.50 7.15 -20.35
C ASN A 185 2.25 8.08 -19.16
N ASN A 186 1.69 9.26 -19.43
CA ASN A 186 1.38 10.26 -18.41
C ASN A 186 -0.14 10.41 -18.24
N CYS A 187 -0.58 10.79 -17.04
CA CYS A 187 -1.96 11.08 -16.73
C CYS A 187 -2.14 12.39 -15.99
N ARG A 188 -3.38 12.87 -16.06
CA ARG A 188 -3.92 13.94 -15.24
C ARG A 188 -4.74 13.31 -14.12
N LEU A 189 -4.39 13.65 -12.88
CA LEU A 189 -5.23 13.37 -11.72
C LEU A 189 -5.89 14.67 -11.28
N GLN A 190 -7.21 14.72 -11.36
CA GLN A 190 -8.03 15.78 -10.83
C GLN A 190 -8.65 15.32 -9.52
N LEU A 191 -8.49 16.13 -8.48
CA LEU A 191 -9.06 15.93 -7.16
C LEU A 191 -10.16 16.97 -6.94
N SER A 192 -11.40 16.53 -6.82
CA SER A 192 -12.58 17.37 -6.57
C SER A 192 -13.22 17.01 -5.24
N SER A 193 -13.64 18.01 -4.46
CA SER A 193 -14.36 17.80 -3.22
C SER A 193 -15.45 18.84 -3.10
N ILE A 194 -16.70 18.35 -3.01
CA ILE A 194 -17.89 19.20 -2.85
C ILE A 194 -18.19 19.25 -1.36
N GLY A 195 -18.19 20.47 -0.82
CA GLY A 195 -18.36 20.73 0.60
C GLY A 195 -19.63 21.52 0.89
N ALA A 196 -20.05 21.54 2.16
CA ALA A 196 -21.13 22.41 2.60
C ALA A 196 -20.74 23.90 2.56
N ILE A 197 -19.45 24.21 2.75
CA ILE A 197 -18.91 25.57 2.83
C ILE A 197 -18.24 25.97 1.52
N VAL A 198 -17.39 25.11 0.97
CA VAL A 198 -16.62 25.41 -0.24
C VAL A 198 -16.36 24.16 -1.07
N ASN A 199 -16.40 24.34 -2.38
CA ASN A 199 -16.00 23.34 -3.34
C ASN A 199 -14.54 23.56 -3.70
N VAL A 200 -13.76 22.48 -3.69
CA VAL A 200 -12.32 22.53 -3.96
C VAL A 200 -12.01 21.62 -5.12
N GLU A 201 -11.25 22.13 -6.07
CA GLU A 201 -10.71 21.39 -7.21
C GLU A 201 -9.20 21.59 -7.28
N SER A 202 -8.47 20.53 -7.59
CA SER A 202 -7.02 20.56 -7.75
C SER A 202 -6.59 19.61 -8.87
N ILE A 203 -5.70 20.06 -9.73
CA ILE A 203 -5.29 19.32 -10.93
C ILE A 203 -3.78 19.02 -10.85
N PHE A 204 -3.45 17.74 -10.95
CA PHE A 204 -2.08 17.22 -10.96
C PHE A 204 -1.77 16.65 -12.34
N ASN A 205 -1.02 17.41 -13.13
CA ASN A 205 -0.59 16.98 -14.46
C ASN A 205 0.73 16.19 -14.41
N ASN A 206 0.94 15.40 -15.47
CA ASN A 206 2.17 14.66 -15.77
C ASN A 206 2.55 13.62 -14.68
N LEU A 207 1.56 12.93 -14.13
CA LEU A 207 1.82 11.76 -13.28
C LEU A 207 2.10 10.55 -14.17
N GLN A 208 3.08 9.73 -13.82
CA GLN A 208 3.44 8.55 -14.62
C GLN A 208 2.45 7.40 -14.36
N ILE A 209 2.05 6.70 -15.42
CA ILE A 209 1.28 5.46 -15.35
C ILE A 209 2.15 4.28 -15.75
N PHE A 210 2.10 3.22 -14.94
CA PHE A 210 2.65 1.92 -15.27
C PHE A 210 1.52 0.99 -15.76
N THR A 211 1.44 0.78 -17.06
CA THR A 211 0.50 -0.20 -17.64
C THR A 211 1.13 -1.58 -17.66
N THR A 212 0.41 -2.61 -17.22
CA THR A 212 0.86 -3.99 -17.37
C THR A 212 0.79 -4.43 -18.84
N LYS A 213 1.95 -4.84 -19.40
CA LYS A 213 2.13 -5.21 -20.83
C LYS A 213 1.17 -6.29 -21.36
N HIS A 214 0.50 -7.06 -20.50
CA HIS A 214 -0.47 -8.08 -20.93
C HIS A 214 -1.63 -7.51 -21.76
N TYR A 215 -1.97 -6.23 -21.60
CA TYR A 215 -3.04 -5.58 -22.38
C TYR A 215 -2.58 -4.95 -23.71
N GLN A 216 -1.29 -4.66 -23.86
CA GLN A 216 -0.78 -4.16 -25.16
C GLN A 216 -0.94 -5.22 -26.26
N ASN A 217 -0.87 -6.51 -25.89
CA ASN A 217 -1.03 -7.62 -26.81
C ASN A 217 -2.51 -7.97 -27.11
N SER A 218 -3.45 -7.66 -26.20
CA SER A 218 -4.88 -7.93 -26.43
C SER A 218 -5.57 -6.86 -27.28
N GLN A 219 -5.06 -5.62 -27.30
CA GLN A 219 -5.50 -4.60 -28.26
C GLN A 219 -4.89 -4.81 -29.66
N SER A 220 -3.61 -5.21 -29.75
CA SER A 220 -2.94 -5.43 -31.05
C SER A 220 -3.35 -6.70 -31.79
N GLN A 221 -4.22 -7.55 -31.21
CA GLN A 221 -4.81 -8.73 -31.87
C GLN A 221 -6.28 -8.57 -32.29
N ARG A 222 -6.92 -7.42 -32.04
CA ARG A 222 -8.30 -7.15 -32.50
C ARG A 222 -8.38 -6.38 -33.82
N GLU A 223 -7.27 -5.90 -34.37
CA GLU A 223 -7.23 -5.16 -35.63
C GLU A 223 -6.44 -5.91 -36.70
N ALA A 224 -7.07 -6.93 -37.30
CA ALA A 224 -6.57 -7.53 -38.54
C ALA A 224 -7.73 -7.95 -39.45
N THR A 225 -8.51 -6.96 -39.89
CA THR A 225 -9.32 -7.09 -41.11
C THR A 225 -9.19 -5.80 -41.92
N PRO A 226 -8.60 -5.81 -43.13
CA PRO A 226 -8.45 -4.62 -43.94
C PRO A 226 -9.68 -4.47 -44.84
N SER A 227 -10.51 -3.45 -44.59
CA SER A 227 -11.43 -2.96 -45.64
C SER A 227 -11.73 -1.47 -45.45
N SER A 228 -11.03 -0.68 -46.28
CA SER A 228 -11.46 0.53 -46.98
C SER A 228 -12.40 1.53 -46.28
N ALA A 229 -11.85 2.74 -46.13
CA ALA A 229 -12.50 4.03 -46.33
C ALA A 229 -13.85 4.25 -45.64
N ASN A 230 -13.80 4.87 -44.46
CA ASN A 230 -14.51 6.12 -44.20
C ASN A 230 -13.86 6.79 -42.98
N HIS A 231 -13.60 8.10 -43.09
CA HIS A 231 -13.32 8.96 -41.97
C HIS A 231 -14.56 8.96 -41.06
N THR A 232 -14.48 8.25 -39.96
CA THR A 232 -15.30 8.48 -38.77
C THR A 232 -14.33 8.68 -37.64
N ASP A 233 -14.41 9.83 -36.99
CA ASP A 233 -13.70 10.16 -35.78
C ASP A 233 -13.71 8.96 -34.82
N PHE A 234 -12.55 8.36 -34.61
CA PHE A 234 -12.36 7.51 -33.44
C PHE A 234 -12.41 8.45 -32.24
N GLU A 235 -13.62 8.66 -31.71
CA GLU A 235 -13.80 8.95 -30.29
C GLU A 235 -13.10 7.83 -29.53
N ASN A 236 -11.80 8.02 -29.27
CA ASN A 236 -11.11 7.28 -28.23
C ASN A 236 -11.86 7.63 -26.95
N GLU A 237 -12.75 6.74 -26.52
CA GLU A 237 -13.42 6.73 -25.23
C GLU A 237 -12.36 6.66 -24.11
N ASN A 238 -11.63 7.76 -23.91
CA ASN A 238 -10.86 8.03 -22.71
C ASN A 238 -11.86 8.45 -21.62
N THR A 239 -12.79 7.58 -21.28
CA THR A 239 -13.71 7.83 -20.16
C THR A 239 -12.86 7.97 -18.90
N PRO A 240 -12.90 9.12 -18.22
CA PRO A 240 -12.12 9.31 -17.01
C PRO A 240 -12.55 8.31 -15.94
N VAL A 241 -11.58 7.68 -15.28
CA VAL A 241 -11.86 6.81 -14.13
C VAL A 241 -12.12 7.71 -12.93
N LYS A 242 -13.28 7.52 -12.29
CA LYS A 242 -13.72 8.32 -11.15
C LYS A 242 -13.84 7.47 -9.91
N ILE A 243 -13.31 7.95 -8.79
CA ILE A 243 -13.33 7.21 -7.54
C ILE A 243 -13.55 8.15 -6.35
N PHE A 244 -14.40 7.74 -5.42
CA PHE A 244 -14.72 8.54 -4.24
C PHE A 244 -14.13 7.92 -2.99
N LEU A 245 -13.39 8.74 -2.23
CA LEU A 245 -12.66 8.34 -1.04
C LEU A 245 -12.98 9.23 0.15
N ASN A 246 -12.88 8.65 1.35
CA ASN A 246 -12.98 9.42 2.59
C ASN A 246 -11.70 10.23 2.82
N VAL A 247 -11.84 11.55 2.98
CA VAL A 247 -10.72 12.49 3.12
C VAL A 247 -9.91 12.21 4.38
N ASN A 248 -10.56 11.92 5.50
CA ASN A 248 -9.88 11.70 6.78
C ASN A 248 -9.01 10.43 6.74
N ILE A 249 -9.59 9.34 6.24
CA ILE A 249 -8.90 8.06 6.08
C ILE A 249 -7.66 8.21 5.19
N LEU A 250 -7.84 8.83 4.01
CA LEU A 250 -6.75 9.01 3.06
C LEU A 250 -5.66 9.95 3.60
N ASN A 251 -6.05 10.98 4.34
CA ASN A 251 -5.13 11.91 4.98
C ASN A 251 -4.27 11.21 6.05
N ILE A 252 -4.89 10.41 6.93
CA ILE A 252 -4.17 9.64 7.95
C ILE A 252 -3.17 8.71 7.27
N LEU A 253 -3.62 7.95 6.26
CA LEU A 253 -2.75 7.03 5.53
C LEU A 253 -1.56 7.76 4.88
N PHE A 254 -1.82 8.81 4.08
CA PHE A 254 -0.75 9.52 3.39
C PHE A 254 0.23 10.19 4.35
N LYS A 255 -0.25 10.71 5.48
CA LYS A 255 0.62 11.24 6.53
C LYS A 255 1.54 10.15 7.09
N SER A 256 1.00 8.97 7.43
CA SER A 256 1.81 7.83 7.91
C SER A 256 2.85 7.36 6.89
N ILE A 257 2.49 7.35 5.60
CA ILE A 257 3.43 7.02 4.51
C ILE A 257 4.55 8.05 4.42
N ILE A 258 4.22 9.35 4.48
CA ILE A 258 5.19 10.44 4.41
C ILE A 258 6.13 10.37 5.61
N GLU A 259 5.61 10.21 6.83
CA GLU A 259 6.43 10.09 8.04
C GLU A 259 7.39 8.91 7.93
N SER A 260 6.90 7.74 7.53
CA SER A 260 7.72 6.53 7.32
C SER A 260 8.82 6.72 6.26
N ASN A 261 8.57 7.54 5.24
CA ASN A 261 9.56 7.92 4.22
C ASN A 261 10.54 9.00 4.68
N LEU A 262 10.16 9.89 5.59
CA LEU A 262 11.07 10.92 6.11
C LEU A 262 12.13 10.34 7.06
N TYR A 263 11.74 9.34 7.87
CA TYR A 263 12.67 8.67 8.79
C TYR A 263 13.63 7.71 8.08
N ASN A 264 13.25 7.17 6.93
CA ASN A 264 14.08 6.29 6.13
C ASN A 264 14.77 7.08 5.02
N LYS A 265 16.11 7.13 4.97
CA LYS A 265 16.89 7.74 3.86
C LYS A 265 16.72 7.03 2.50
N ASN A 266 15.65 6.26 2.33
CA ASN A 266 15.33 5.43 1.18
C ASN A 266 14.43 6.19 0.20
N LYS A 267 14.52 5.85 -1.09
CA LYS A 267 13.55 6.33 -2.07
C LYS A 267 12.38 5.35 -2.09
N SER A 268 11.16 5.86 -2.03
CA SER A 268 9.97 5.01 -2.09
C SER A 268 9.17 5.30 -3.36
N LEU A 269 8.72 4.25 -4.00
CA LEU A 269 7.79 4.28 -5.11
C LEU A 269 6.39 4.03 -4.55
N ILE A 270 5.53 5.03 -4.64
CA ILE A 270 4.14 4.95 -4.18
C ILE A 270 3.26 4.88 -5.42
N ILE A 271 2.55 3.77 -5.57
CA ILE A 271 1.67 3.48 -6.69
C ILE A 271 0.25 3.43 -6.18
N LEU A 272 -0.64 4.18 -6.83
CA LEU A 272 -2.08 4.03 -6.69
C LEU A 272 -2.56 3.11 -7.80
N THR A 273 -3.05 1.93 -7.43
CA THR A 273 -3.58 0.90 -8.33
C THR A 273 -5.09 0.89 -8.26
N ILE A 274 -5.73 1.11 -9.40
CA ILE A 274 -7.18 1.26 -9.52
C ILE A 274 -7.71 0.15 -10.42
N PRO A 275 -8.62 -0.71 -9.94
CA PRO A 275 -9.18 -1.79 -10.74
C PRO A 275 -9.90 -1.26 -11.98
N ASP A 276 -9.76 -1.97 -13.10
CA ASP A 276 -10.45 -1.66 -14.36
C ASP A 276 -11.93 -2.09 -14.32
N ASP A 277 -12.27 -3.07 -13.48
CA ASP A 277 -13.64 -3.55 -13.29
C ASP A 277 -14.39 -2.66 -12.29
N ASN A 278 -15.51 -2.08 -12.74
CA ASN A 278 -16.42 -1.27 -11.91
C ASN A 278 -17.05 -2.04 -10.73
N ASP A 279 -16.93 -3.38 -10.73
CA ASP A 279 -17.43 -4.25 -9.66
C ASP A 279 -16.49 -4.31 -8.44
N ASP A 280 -15.19 -4.01 -8.61
CA ASP A 280 -14.25 -3.95 -7.48
C ASP A 280 -14.41 -2.62 -6.74
N LYS A 281 -14.91 -2.71 -5.50
CA LYS A 281 -15.15 -1.57 -4.61
C LYS A 281 -13.89 -1.10 -3.90
N TYR A 282 -12.71 -1.57 -4.29
CA TYR A 282 -11.47 -1.27 -3.58
C TYR A 282 -10.43 -0.59 -4.46
N ILE A 283 -9.73 0.38 -3.87
CA ILE A 283 -8.50 0.95 -4.43
C ILE A 283 -7.32 0.40 -3.64
N TYR A 284 -6.25 0.09 -4.35
CA TYR A 284 -5.02 -0.44 -3.77
C TYR A 284 -3.94 0.64 -3.81
N ILE A 285 -3.32 0.90 -2.66
CA ILE A 285 -2.16 1.80 -2.54
C ILE A 285 -0.97 0.91 -2.25
N ILE A 286 -0.06 0.81 -3.21
CA ILE A 286 1.14 0.00 -3.12
C ILE A 286 2.32 0.93 -2.84
N ILE A 287 3.08 0.64 -1.81
CA ILE A 287 4.28 1.36 -1.45
C ILE A 287 5.43 0.37 -1.49
N SER A 288 6.32 0.58 -2.44
CA SER A 288 7.58 -0.15 -2.50
C SER A 288 8.69 0.76 -2.00
N MET A 289 9.37 0.34 -0.93
CA MET A 289 10.53 1.07 -0.41
C MET A 289 11.80 0.52 -1.05
N ILE A 290 12.57 1.38 -1.72
CA ILE A 290 13.83 1.03 -2.37
C ILE A 290 14.99 1.62 -1.58
N GLN A 291 15.78 0.76 -0.95
CA GLN A 291 17.01 1.19 -0.30
C GLN A 291 18.05 1.56 -1.36
N VAL A 292 18.45 2.85 -1.42
CA VAL A 292 19.46 3.32 -2.37
C VAL A 292 20.85 3.03 -1.81
N ARG A 293 21.35 1.80 -1.97
CA ARG A 293 22.81 1.57 -1.96
C ARG A 293 23.31 1.96 -3.35
N LYS A 294 24.20 2.97 -3.43
CA LYS A 294 24.81 3.54 -4.65
C LYS A 294 24.65 2.65 -5.90
N PHE A 295 23.74 3.02 -6.79
CA PHE A 295 23.68 2.45 -8.12
C PHE A 295 24.81 3.03 -8.97
N ARG A 296 25.74 2.19 -9.41
CA ARG A 296 26.52 2.45 -10.64
C ARG A 296 25.81 1.69 -11.77
N MET A 297 25.26 2.43 -12.72
CA MET A 297 24.96 1.86 -14.03
C MET A 297 26.31 1.52 -14.67
N THR A 298 26.64 0.24 -14.79
CA THR A 298 27.62 -0.20 -15.78
C THR A 298 26.84 -0.55 -17.03
N CYS A 299 26.94 0.31 -18.04
CA CYS A 299 26.62 -0.09 -19.40
C CYS A 299 27.67 -1.14 -19.81
N THR A 300 27.20 -2.30 -20.29
CA THR A 300 27.96 -3.22 -21.11
C THR A 300 27.21 -3.38 -22.41
#